data_AF-A0AAW0GJT7-F1
#
_entry.id   AF-A0AAW0GJT7-F1
#
_cell.length_a   1.000
_cell.length_b   1.000
_cell.length_c   1.000
_cell.angle_alpha   90.00
_cell.angle_beta   90.00
_cell.angle_gamma   90.00
#
_symmetry.space_group_name_H-M   'P 1'
#
loop_
_entity.id
_entity.type
_entity.pdbx_description
1 polymer ?
#
loop_
_entity_poly.entity_id
_entity_poly.type
_entity_poly.pdbx_seq_one_letter_code
_entity_poly.pdbx_strand_id
1 'polypeptide(L)'
;MSMLSSLVHSIGSTLGTTAKRTLGSPTTRGALQIRKNSNRSNYWGSDTWKFIKSSSELANSPEKTHMKKAASDAPFRRPPGPYAGRSVPVNNEKSFTGAYMELQQILRRNLVSYELRLAERHEKKGYKRRRLASDRHRRRFAHEVRKKVQLVNEIRARGA
;
A
#
# COMPACT_ATOMS: atom_id res chain seq x y z
N MET A 1 26.44 -34.67 -33.31
CA MET A 1 25.16 -35.08 -33.92
C MET A 1 24.07 -34.23 -33.29
N SER A 2 23.50 -33.27 -34.04
CA SER A 2 22.14 -33.37 -34.61
C SER A 2 21.09 -33.06 -33.52
N MET A 3 20.22 -32.05 -33.57
CA MET A 3 19.73 -31.14 -34.61
C MET A 3 19.16 -29.85 -34.00
N LEU A 4 19.13 -28.83 -34.85
CA LEU A 4 18.33 -27.61 -34.76
C LEU A 4 16.83 -27.93 -34.66
N SER A 5 16.06 -27.10 -33.94
CA SER A 5 14.68 -26.80 -34.35
C SER A 5 14.23 -25.46 -33.80
N SER A 6 14.05 -24.54 -34.73
CA SER A 6 13.42 -23.23 -34.64
C SER A 6 11.89 -23.35 -34.51
N LEU A 7 11.26 -22.42 -33.79
CA LEU A 7 9.89 -22.01 -34.14
C LEU A 7 9.67 -20.52 -33.82
N VAL A 8 9.73 -19.74 -34.90
CA VAL A 8 9.27 -18.36 -35.00
C VAL A 8 7.76 -18.39 -35.23
N HIS A 9 7.01 -17.57 -34.49
CA HIS A 9 5.65 -17.20 -34.88
C HIS A 9 5.55 -15.68 -34.95
N SER A 10 5.06 -15.22 -36.09
CA SER A 10 4.83 -13.84 -36.50
C SER A 10 3.35 -13.69 -36.89
N ILE A 11 2.91 -12.43 -36.98
CA ILE A 11 1.68 -11.91 -37.61
C ILE A 11 0.41 -12.09 -36.74
N GLY A 12 -0.46 -11.10 -36.48
CA GLY A 12 -0.62 -9.70 -36.88
C GLY A 12 -2.06 -9.21 -36.56
N SER A 13 -2.28 -7.89 -36.64
CA SER A 13 -3.55 -7.11 -36.77
C SER A 13 -4.65 -7.25 -35.68
N THR A 14 -5.43 -6.24 -35.27
CA THR A 14 -6.24 -5.26 -36.03
C THR A 14 -6.56 -3.96 -35.26
N LEU A 15 -6.94 -2.93 -36.04
CA LEU A 15 -7.34 -1.56 -35.69
C LEU A 15 -8.78 -1.41 -35.16
N GLY A 16 -9.07 -0.24 -34.55
CA GLY A 16 -10.40 0.40 -34.43
C GLY A 16 -11.24 -0.07 -33.22
N THR A 17 -12.04 0.73 -32.52
CA THR A 17 -12.89 1.84 -32.98
C THR A 17 -13.38 2.67 -31.79
N THR A 18 -13.48 3.98 -32.03
CA THR A 18 -14.10 5.05 -31.24
C THR A 18 -15.57 4.81 -30.90
N ALA A 19 -16.03 5.14 -29.69
CA ALA A 19 -17.44 5.43 -29.42
C ALA A 19 -17.64 6.39 -28.24
N LYS A 20 -18.68 7.21 -28.36
CA LYS A 20 -18.90 8.51 -27.71
C LYS A 20 -19.63 8.40 -26.37
N ARG A 21 -19.43 9.41 -25.52
CA ARG A 21 -20.25 9.69 -24.33
C ARG A 21 -21.65 10.13 -24.75
N THR A 22 -22.69 9.63 -24.07
CA THR A 22 -24.00 10.29 -23.96
C THR A 22 -24.50 10.18 -22.52
N LEU A 23 -24.92 11.33 -21.98
CA LEU A 23 -25.64 11.46 -20.71
C LEU A 23 -27.13 11.22 -20.98
N GLY A 24 -27.83 10.58 -20.03
CA GLY A 24 -29.28 10.51 -20.04
C GLY A 24 -29.81 9.68 -18.88
N SER A 25 -30.44 10.35 -17.91
CA SER A 25 -31.35 9.74 -16.94
C SER A 25 -32.77 9.70 -17.51
N PRO A 26 -33.57 8.69 -17.14
CA PRO A 26 -34.97 8.99 -16.83
C PRO A 26 -35.49 8.26 -15.57
N THR A 27 -36.32 9.00 -14.82
CA THR A 27 -37.04 8.61 -13.61
C THR A 27 -38.34 7.85 -13.93
N THR A 28 -38.51 6.70 -13.25
CA THR A 28 -39.74 6.07 -12.68
C THR A 28 -41.04 5.91 -13.48
N ARG A 29 -41.48 4.65 -13.68
CA ARG A 29 -42.76 4.04 -13.20
C ARG A 29 -42.99 2.66 -13.83
N GLY A 30 -43.30 1.65 -13.02
CA GLY A 30 -43.79 0.35 -13.51
C GLY A 30 -43.61 -0.76 -12.47
N ALA A 31 -44.71 -1.24 -11.91
CA ALA A 31 -44.78 -2.03 -10.69
C ALA A 31 -44.63 -3.56 -10.90
N LEU A 32 -44.11 -4.22 -9.85
CA LEU A 32 -44.42 -5.56 -9.32
C LEU A 32 -44.74 -6.70 -10.30
N GLN A 33 -43.92 -7.77 -10.27
CA GLN A 33 -44.39 -9.14 -9.94
C GLN A 33 -43.26 -9.97 -9.29
N ILE A 34 -43.19 -9.96 -7.96
CA ILE A 34 -42.48 -11.01 -7.21
C ILE A 34 -43.51 -12.10 -6.91
N ARG A 35 -43.22 -13.32 -7.40
CA ARG A 35 -44.01 -14.53 -7.19
C ARG A 35 -44.28 -14.74 -5.70
N LYS A 36 -45.57 -14.82 -5.35
CA LYS A 36 -46.06 -15.30 -4.07
C LYS A 36 -45.85 -16.82 -4.02
N ASN A 37 -45.08 -17.29 -3.05
CA ASN A 37 -45.21 -18.65 -2.57
C ASN A 37 -45.21 -18.64 -1.04
N SER A 38 -46.40 -18.49 -0.47
CA SER A 38 -46.62 -18.67 0.96
C SER A 38 -47.73 -19.69 1.15
N ASN A 39 -47.31 -20.94 1.34
CA ASN A 39 -48.13 -21.93 2.00
C ASN A 39 -48.51 -21.41 3.38
N ARG A 40 -49.81 -21.35 3.63
CA ARG A 40 -50.43 -21.13 4.94
C ARG A 40 -49.99 -22.22 5.92
N SER A 41 -49.74 -21.84 7.17
CA SER A 41 -50.56 -22.35 8.30
C SER A 41 -50.23 -21.57 9.58
N ASN A 42 -51.29 -21.07 10.21
CA ASN A 42 -51.30 -20.42 11.52
C ASN A 42 -51.13 -21.46 12.62
N TYR A 43 -50.44 -21.12 13.71
CA TYR A 43 -50.93 -21.36 15.07
C TYR A 43 -50.40 -20.25 15.98
N TRP A 44 -51.34 -19.43 16.48
CA TRP A 44 -51.15 -18.63 17.66
C TRP A 44 -51.07 -19.59 18.85
N GLY A 45 -49.91 -19.64 19.48
CA GLY A 45 -49.66 -20.35 20.73
C GLY A 45 -48.53 -19.63 21.41
N SER A 46 -48.83 -19.09 22.59
CA SER A 46 -47.92 -18.44 23.50
C SER A 46 -46.60 -19.21 23.63
N ASP A 47 -45.48 -18.49 23.77
CA ASP A 47 -44.57 -18.66 24.90
C ASP A 47 -43.20 -18.07 24.58
N THR A 48 -42.92 -16.96 25.27
CA THR A 48 -41.59 -16.48 25.60
C THR A 48 -40.69 -16.07 24.42
N TRP A 49 -40.48 -14.76 24.30
CA TRP A 49 -39.34 -14.17 23.59
C TRP A 49 -38.02 -14.59 24.27
N LYS A 50 -37.62 -15.84 24.09
CA LYS A 50 -36.30 -16.36 24.48
C LYS A 50 -35.45 -16.57 23.24
N PHE A 51 -35.03 -15.45 22.66
CA PHE A 51 -33.74 -15.40 21.95
C PHE A 51 -33.03 -14.08 22.26
N ILE A 52 -32.90 -13.78 23.54
CA ILE A 52 -31.82 -12.90 24.01
C ILE A 52 -30.55 -13.71 23.79
N LYS A 53 -29.85 -13.48 22.66
CA LYS A 53 -28.48 -13.98 22.50
C LYS A 53 -27.70 -13.58 23.75
N SER A 54 -27.08 -14.54 24.41
CA SER A 54 -26.26 -14.28 25.59
C SER A 54 -25.21 -13.21 25.26
N SER A 55 -24.97 -12.26 26.15
CA SER A 55 -24.00 -11.17 25.93
C SER A 55 -22.60 -11.67 25.54
N SER A 56 -22.27 -12.91 25.90
CA SER A 56 -21.05 -13.63 25.54
C SER A 56 -20.96 -14.05 24.07
N GLU A 57 -22.05 -14.44 23.43
CA GLU A 57 -22.05 -14.85 22.00
C GLU A 57 -21.92 -13.66 21.06
N LEU A 58 -22.46 -12.50 21.46
CA LEU A 58 -22.23 -11.25 20.75
C LEU A 58 -20.79 -10.75 20.92
N ALA A 59 -20.02 -11.19 21.90
CA ALA A 59 -18.65 -10.70 22.14
C ALA A 59 -17.67 -11.08 21.02
N ASN A 60 -17.92 -12.22 20.35
CA ASN A 60 -17.08 -12.78 19.28
C ASN A 60 -17.76 -12.77 17.90
N SER A 61 -18.83 -11.99 17.72
CA SER A 61 -19.45 -11.81 16.40
C SER A 61 -18.43 -11.21 15.41
N PRO A 62 -18.32 -11.73 14.18
CA PRO A 62 -17.49 -11.14 13.12
C PRO A 62 -17.77 -9.64 12.98
N GLU A 63 -19.03 -9.23 13.07
CA GLU A 63 -19.45 -7.83 13.00
C GLU A 63 -18.83 -6.97 14.10
N LYS A 64 -18.71 -7.46 15.34
CA LYS A 64 -18.01 -6.71 16.40
C LYS A 64 -16.52 -6.62 16.17
N THR A 65 -15.88 -7.66 15.59
CA THR A 65 -14.46 -7.58 15.22
C THR A 65 -14.22 -6.61 14.07
N HIS A 66 -15.13 -6.56 13.08
CA HIS A 66 -15.11 -5.57 12.00
C HIS A 66 -15.40 -4.15 12.51
N MET A 67 -16.34 -3.98 13.45
CA MET A 67 -16.63 -2.69 14.09
C MET A 67 -15.47 -2.21 14.96
N LYS A 68 -14.79 -3.10 15.69
CA LYS A 68 -13.58 -2.75 16.47
C LYS A 68 -12.42 -2.33 15.57
N LYS A 69 -12.21 -3.02 14.43
CA LYS A 69 -11.25 -2.60 13.39
C LYS A 69 -11.64 -1.27 12.75
N ALA A 70 -12.90 -1.09 12.37
CA ALA A 70 -13.42 0.16 11.82
C ALA A 70 -13.34 1.33 12.82
N ALA A 71 -13.50 1.06 14.12
CA ALA A 71 -13.31 2.03 15.19
C ALA A 71 -11.82 2.36 15.44
N SER A 72 -10.90 1.39 15.30
CA SER A 72 -9.46 1.69 15.27
C SER A 72 -9.01 2.40 13.99
N ASP A 73 -9.75 2.20 12.90
CA ASP A 73 -9.59 2.85 11.60
C ASP A 73 -10.52 4.07 11.45
N ALA A 74 -10.96 4.65 12.58
CA ALA A 74 -11.92 5.75 12.59
C ALA A 74 -11.49 6.91 11.65
N PRO A 75 -12.45 7.61 11.02
CA PRO A 75 -12.24 8.68 10.03
C PRO A 75 -11.57 9.96 10.58
N PHE A 76 -11.05 9.93 11.80
CA PHE A 76 -10.40 11.05 12.50
C PHE A 76 -8.90 10.86 12.71
N ARG A 77 -8.24 9.92 12.02
CA ARG A 77 -6.80 10.08 11.81
C ARG A 77 -6.62 11.31 10.93
N ARG A 78 -6.19 12.43 11.52
CA ARG A 78 -5.75 13.60 10.75
C ARG A 78 -4.84 13.08 9.64
N PRO A 79 -5.08 13.45 8.36
CA PRO A 79 -4.19 13.05 7.30
C PRO A 79 -2.77 13.42 7.74
N PRO A 80 -1.78 12.53 7.52
CA PRO A 80 -0.43 12.75 7.99
C PRO A 80 0.03 14.15 7.55
N GLY A 81 0.22 15.03 8.52
CA GLY A 81 0.67 16.40 8.27
C GLY A 81 2.11 16.40 7.73
N PRO A 82 2.67 17.57 7.38
CA PRO A 82 4.05 17.68 6.88
C PRO A 82 5.11 17.16 7.87
N TYR A 83 4.75 17.03 9.15
CA TYR A 83 5.60 16.49 10.22
C TYR A 83 5.44 14.98 10.44
N ALA A 84 4.51 14.33 9.76
CA ALA A 84 4.29 12.90 9.91
C ALA A 84 5.56 12.12 9.54
N GLY A 85 5.96 11.21 10.43
CA GLY A 85 7.21 10.45 10.28
C GLY A 85 8.49 11.27 10.48
N ARG A 86 8.39 12.50 10.99
CA ARG A 86 9.52 13.40 11.32
C ARG A 86 9.41 13.96 12.75
N SER A 87 8.67 13.28 13.61
CA SER A 87 8.48 13.63 15.01
C SER A 87 8.91 12.46 15.89
N VAL A 88 9.66 12.76 16.94
CA VAL A 88 10.10 11.78 17.94
C VAL A 88 9.66 12.32 19.31
N PRO A 89 8.85 11.56 20.08
CA PRO A 89 8.46 11.99 21.41
C PRO A 89 9.65 11.92 22.37
N VAL A 90 9.75 12.90 23.27
CA VAL A 90 10.74 12.92 24.34
C VAL A 90 10.05 12.36 25.59
N ASN A 91 10.52 11.22 26.08
CA ASN A 91 9.92 10.48 27.20
C ASN A 91 10.98 10.24 28.27
N ASN A 92 10.57 9.92 29.50
CA ASN A 92 11.50 9.68 30.61
C ASN A 92 12.53 8.57 30.35
N GLU A 93 12.22 7.61 29.48
CA GLU A 93 13.11 6.53 29.06
C GLU A 93 14.21 6.97 28.08
N LYS A 94 13.94 8.02 27.29
CA LYS A 94 14.88 8.56 26.29
C LYS A 94 15.21 10.00 26.64
N SER A 95 16.45 10.23 27.05
CA SER A 95 16.97 11.59 27.21
C SER A 95 16.72 12.43 25.95
N PHE A 96 16.58 13.74 26.13
CA PHE A 96 16.42 14.69 25.02
C PHE A 96 17.46 14.46 23.91
N THR A 97 18.73 14.25 24.29
CA THR A 97 19.82 13.97 23.36
C THR A 97 19.57 12.70 22.54
N GLY A 98 19.08 11.63 23.18
CA GLY A 98 18.72 10.38 22.48
C GLY A 98 17.61 10.58 21.46
N ALA A 99 16.54 11.27 21.84
CA ALA A 99 15.43 11.60 20.94
C ALA A 99 15.88 12.50 19.78
N TYR A 100 16.78 13.46 20.02
CA TYR A 100 17.35 14.31 18.98
C TYR A 100 18.21 13.53 17.98
N MET A 101 19.05 12.59 18.45
CA MET A 101 19.86 11.74 17.56
C MET A 101 19.00 10.81 16.69
N GLU A 102 17.93 10.27 17.27
CA GLU A 102 16.94 9.48 16.53
C GLU A 102 16.25 10.33 15.46
N LEU A 103 15.81 11.55 15.80
CA LEU A 103 15.25 12.49 14.83
C LEU A 103 16.24 12.78 13.69
N GLN A 104 17.51 13.04 14.01
CA GLN A 104 18.56 13.26 13.02
C GLN A 104 18.78 12.03 12.13
N GLN A 105 18.66 10.81 12.67
CA GLN A 105 18.73 9.60 11.86
C GLN A 105 17.54 9.46 10.91
N ILE A 106 16.32 9.76 11.39
CA ILE A 106 15.09 9.75 10.58
C ILE A 106 15.20 10.75 9.43
N LEU A 107 15.63 11.98 9.71
CA LEU A 107 15.79 13.01 8.67
C LEU A 107 16.85 12.62 7.63
N ARG A 108 17.95 11.97 8.05
CA ARG A 108 18.99 11.47 7.15
C ARG A 108 18.51 10.31 6.27
N ARG A 109 17.78 9.33 6.84
CA ARG A 109 17.22 8.22 6.06
C ARG A 109 16.24 8.71 4.99
N ASN A 110 15.41 9.69 5.34
CA ASN A 110 14.45 10.30 4.43
C ASN A 110 15.06 11.38 3.51
N LEU A 111 16.38 11.60 3.57
CA LEU A 111 17.13 12.55 2.74
C LEU A 111 16.63 14.00 2.82
N VAL A 112 15.94 14.41 3.89
CA VAL A 112 15.25 15.70 3.99
C VAL A 112 16.21 16.88 3.80
N SER A 113 17.35 16.85 4.48
CA SER A 113 18.36 17.93 4.37
C SER A 113 18.99 18.00 2.98
N TYR A 114 19.17 16.85 2.32
CA TYR A 114 19.71 16.79 0.97
C TYR A 114 18.72 17.32 -0.06
N GLU A 115 17.45 16.95 0.07
CA GLU A 115 16.37 17.47 -0.78
C GLU A 115 16.16 18.96 -0.59
N LEU A 116 16.22 19.45 0.65
CA LEU A 116 16.14 20.89 0.95
C LEU A 116 17.22 21.65 0.18
N ARG A 117 18.47 21.19 0.23
CA ARG A 117 19.59 21.81 -0.49
C ARG A 117 19.44 21.76 -2.00
N LEU A 118 18.90 20.66 -2.54
CA LEU A 118 18.60 20.57 -3.97
C LEU A 118 17.44 21.48 -4.40
N ALA A 119 16.49 21.74 -3.50
CA ALA A 119 15.32 22.56 -3.76
C ALA A 119 15.58 24.06 -3.58
N GLU A 120 16.64 24.46 -2.87
CA GLU A 120 17.06 25.88 -2.71
C GLU A 120 17.11 26.64 -4.04
N ARG A 121 17.49 25.97 -5.13
CA ARG A 121 17.55 26.57 -6.47
C ARG A 121 16.93 25.65 -7.53
N HIS A 122 16.35 26.26 -8.56
CA HIS A 122 15.80 25.52 -9.68
C HIS A 122 16.89 24.75 -10.45
N GLU A 123 16.80 23.42 -10.43
CA GLU A 123 17.60 22.55 -11.30
C GLU A 123 16.89 22.33 -12.65
N LYS A 124 17.51 22.79 -13.73
CA LYS A 124 17.02 22.56 -15.11
C LYS A 124 16.80 21.06 -15.36
N LYS A 125 15.70 20.69 -16.02
CA LYS A 125 15.29 19.29 -16.28
C LYS A 125 16.40 18.38 -16.84
N GLY A 126 17.17 18.87 -17.82
CA GLY A 126 18.27 18.11 -18.44
C GLY A 126 19.43 17.84 -17.47
N TYR A 127 19.76 18.79 -16.60
CA TYR A 127 20.77 18.63 -15.56
C TYR A 127 20.30 17.62 -14.50
N LYS A 128 19.04 17.72 -14.06
CA LYS A 128 18.43 16.74 -13.15
C LYS A 128 18.49 15.32 -13.68
N ARG A 129 18.17 15.11 -14.96
CA ARG A 129 18.24 13.78 -15.60
C ARG A 129 19.67 13.22 -15.61
N ARG A 130 20.66 14.03 -15.99
CA ARG A 130 22.08 13.63 -15.99
C ARG A 130 22.59 13.29 -14.60
N ARG A 131 22.28 14.14 -13.61
CA ARG A 131 22.61 13.90 -12.20
C ARG A 131 22.03 12.58 -11.71
N LEU A 132 20.72 12.35 -11.87
CA LEU A 132 20.07 11.13 -11.42
C LEU A 132 20.59 9.87 -12.12
N ALA A 133 20.95 9.96 -13.40
CA ALA A 133 21.58 8.85 -14.12
C ALA A 133 22.97 8.52 -13.55
N SER A 134 23.81 9.54 -13.33
CA SER A 134 25.13 9.39 -12.71
C SER A 134 25.03 8.85 -11.28
N ASP A 135 24.08 9.35 -10.48
CA ASP A 135 23.84 8.87 -9.11
C ASP A 135 23.44 7.39 -9.09
N ARG A 136 22.52 6.98 -9.98
CA ARG A 136 22.16 5.56 -10.10
C ARG A 136 23.34 4.70 -10.51
N HIS A 137 24.14 5.15 -11.48
CA HIS A 137 25.33 4.43 -11.92
C HIS A 137 26.34 4.25 -10.77
N ARG A 138 26.68 5.33 -10.04
CA ARG A 138 27.59 5.29 -8.90
C ARG A 138 27.09 4.36 -7.79
N ARG A 139 25.78 4.38 -7.49
CA ARG A 139 25.18 3.46 -6.51
C ARG A 139 25.28 2.00 -6.93
N ARG A 140 24.96 1.69 -8.19
CA ARG A 140 25.07 0.33 -8.74
C ARG A 140 26.53 -0.14 -8.76
N PHE A 141 27.43 0.70 -9.25
CA PHE A 141 28.86 0.41 -9.28
C PHE A 141 29.40 0.11 -7.87
N ALA A 142 29.11 0.97 -6.90
CA ALA A 142 29.54 0.76 -5.51
C ALA A 142 28.97 -0.54 -4.91
N HIS A 143 27.72 -0.90 -5.25
CA HIS A 143 27.12 -2.15 -4.80
C HIS A 143 27.82 -3.38 -5.40
N GLU A 144 28.10 -3.37 -6.70
CA GLU A 144 28.81 -4.45 -7.38
C GLU A 144 30.26 -4.57 -6.89
N VAL A 145 30.94 -3.45 -6.64
CA VAL A 145 32.28 -3.43 -6.02
C VAL A 145 32.23 -4.06 -4.62
N ARG A 146 31.26 -3.68 -3.78
CA ARG A 146 31.11 -4.27 -2.43
C ARG A 146 30.93 -5.78 -2.48
N LYS A 147 30.07 -6.30 -3.36
CA LYS A 147 29.87 -7.74 -3.53
C LYS A 147 31.17 -8.46 -3.90
N LYS A 148 31.92 -7.91 -4.86
CA LYS A 148 33.19 -8.50 -5.28
C LYS A 148 34.23 -8.48 -4.16
N VAL A 149 34.32 -7.39 -3.41
CA VAL A 149 35.23 -7.29 -2.25
C VAL A 149 34.83 -8.26 -1.14
N GLN A 150 33.52 -8.40 -0.88
CA GLN A 150 33.01 -9.39 0.08
C GLN A 150 33.43 -10.81 -0.31
N LEU A 151 33.27 -11.19 -1.58
CA LEU A 151 33.70 -12.50 -2.08
C LEU A 151 35.21 -12.72 -1.91
N VAL A 152 36.03 -11.72 -2.23
CA VAL A 152 37.50 -11.81 -2.05
C VAL A 152 37.85 -12.00 -0.57
N ASN A 153 37.19 -11.27 0.33
CA ASN A 153 37.41 -11.41 1.77
C ASN A 153 36.98 -12.80 2.27
N GLU A 154 35.89 -13.36 1.74
CA GLU A 154 35.44 -14.72 2.06
C GLU A 154 36.44 -15.78 1.58
N ILE A 155 36.99 -15.65 0.37
CA ILE A 155 38.04 -16.55 -0.15
C ILE A 155 39.29 -16.48 0.73
N ARG A 156 39.73 -15.27 1.07
CA ARG A 156 40.87 -15.04 1.96
C ARG A 156 40.65 -15.64 3.35
N ALA A 157 39.45 -15.49 3.90
CA ALA A 157 39.10 -16.06 5.20
C ALA A 157 39.11 -17.59 5.21
N ARG A 158 38.89 -18.24 4.05
CA ARG A 158 38.96 -19.70 3.88
C ARG A 158 40.40 -20.22 3.71
N GLY A 159 41.40 -19.35 3.61
CA GLY A 159 42.81 -19.74 3.60
C GLY A 159 43.39 -20.12 2.23
N ALA A 160 42.84 -19.57 1.15
CA ALA A 160 43.49 -19.56 -0.16
C ALA A 160 44.52 -18.42 -0.29
#